data_AF-A0A6G8TWH4-F1
#
_entry.id   AF-A0A6G8TWH4-F1
#
_cell.length_a   1.000
_cell.length_b   1.000
_cell.length_c   1.000
_cell.angle_alpha   90.00
_cell.angle_beta   90.00
_cell.angle_gamma   90.00
#
_symmetry.space_group_name_H-M   'P 1'
#
loop_
_entity.id
_entity.type
_entity.pdbx_description
1 polymer ?
#
loop_
_entity_poly.entity_id
_entity_poly.type
_entity_poly.pdbx_seq_one_letter_code
_entity_poly.pdbx_strand_id
1 'polypeptide(L)'
;MKRRDFLKSVSGLAAGAALPAMPSVISSAKADARSETLLIVSEGGPNNLDIHGIGTNVPGYEVSWNCYDRLISHEMKVGPGGVPYYDRDKFKGELAEDFKIDDMSVTFKLKKNAKFHDGAPVTAKDVKWSLDRAVNVGGFPTFQMSAGSLTKPEQFVVIDDHTIRVDFLKKDKLTIPDLAVIVPCVVNSELVKKNASEKDPWGLEFTKQQTAGSGAYKVTKWTAGTEVVMERNEDWVGGPMPKIKRVIWRMVPQAGNRRALLERGDADISYELPFKDFQEMKANGKLNVVSLPFSNGIQYIGMNVTKPPFDNPKVRQAMAYAMPYQKIMDAVLFGLGNPMFGAPADKATEVAWPQPHKYNTDMAKAKALLAEAGYANGFETTISFDLNFAGVNEPLCVLVQESLAQLGIKTTINKVPGANWRTELNKKEMPLFTNVFSGWLDYPEYFFYWCYHGNNSVFNTMSYKSAAMDKLIDGARTAAATGDTAAYDADVKGFVDLAYADIPRIPLYQPFVNVAMQKNISGYQYWFHRRLDYRAMAKG
;
A
#
# COMPACT_ATOMS: atom_id res chain seq x y z
N MET A 1 -28.11 -43.62 -50.66
CA MET A 1 -28.79 -44.55 -49.72
C MET A 1 -28.15 -44.31 -48.35
N LYS A 2 -28.76 -43.47 -47.49
CA LYS A 2 -29.69 -43.78 -46.36
C LYS A 2 -28.94 -44.58 -45.27
N ARG A 3 -28.62 -44.10 -44.05
CA ARG A 3 -29.31 -43.22 -43.05
C ARG A 3 -30.67 -43.75 -42.60
N ARG A 4 -30.72 -45.04 -42.27
CA ARG A 4 -31.72 -45.75 -41.45
C ARG A 4 -31.15 -47.16 -41.28
N ASP A 5 -31.01 -47.64 -40.05
CA ASP A 5 -30.94 -49.07 -39.64
C ASP A 5 -30.12 -49.32 -38.36
N PHE A 6 -29.60 -48.30 -37.67
CA PHE A 6 -29.00 -48.47 -36.34
C PHE A 6 -29.94 -48.09 -35.17
N LEU A 7 -31.25 -48.26 -35.36
CA LEU A 7 -32.24 -48.13 -34.30
C LEU A 7 -33.31 -49.21 -34.49
N LYS A 8 -33.12 -50.37 -33.84
CA LYS A 8 -34.16 -51.29 -33.34
C LYS A 8 -33.52 -52.50 -32.67
N SER A 9 -34.07 -52.88 -31.52
CA SER A 9 -33.63 -53.92 -30.56
C SER A 9 -32.42 -53.49 -29.73
N VAL A 10 -32.58 -53.02 -28.49
CA VAL A 10 -33.13 -53.77 -27.38
C VAL A 10 -34.07 -52.89 -26.55
N SER A 11 -35.35 -53.23 -26.58
CA SER A 11 -36.37 -52.81 -25.62
C SER A 11 -37.04 -54.08 -25.12
N GLY A 12 -36.81 -54.42 -23.86
CA GLY A 12 -37.34 -55.62 -23.23
C GLY A 12 -37.34 -55.53 -21.71
N LEU A 13 -38.47 -55.02 -21.21
CA LEU A 13 -39.11 -55.32 -19.92
C LEU A 13 -38.56 -54.70 -18.62
N ALA A 14 -39.47 -53.89 -18.06
CA ALA A 14 -39.48 -53.30 -16.74
C ALA A 14 -39.61 -54.35 -15.63
N ALA A 15 -38.95 -54.09 -14.50
CA ALA A 15 -39.37 -54.50 -13.17
C ALA A 15 -39.14 -53.32 -12.21
N GLY A 16 -40.21 -52.90 -11.54
CA GLY A 16 -40.21 -51.74 -10.67
C GLY A 16 -39.35 -51.92 -9.42
N ALA A 17 -38.63 -50.86 -9.07
CA ALA A 17 -38.23 -50.57 -7.72
C ALA A 17 -38.37 -49.06 -7.52
N ALA A 18 -39.37 -48.67 -6.74
CA ALA A 18 -39.49 -47.31 -6.23
C ALA A 18 -38.28 -47.02 -5.33
N LEU A 19 -37.39 -46.14 -5.77
CA LEU A 19 -36.39 -45.52 -4.90
C LEU A 19 -37.00 -44.25 -4.30
N PRO A 20 -36.98 -44.07 -2.98
CA PRO A 20 -37.65 -42.96 -2.32
C PRO A 20 -36.95 -41.65 -2.70
N ALA A 21 -37.74 -40.62 -2.96
CA ALA A 21 -37.27 -39.25 -2.99
C ALA A 21 -36.58 -38.95 -1.65
N MET A 22 -35.25 -38.87 -1.66
CA MET A 22 -34.51 -38.36 -0.51
C MET A 22 -34.86 -36.88 -0.36
N PRO A 23 -35.33 -36.43 0.83
CA PRO A 23 -35.50 -35.02 1.07
C PRO A 23 -34.14 -34.35 0.91
N SER A 24 -34.10 -33.27 0.13
CA SER A 24 -32.98 -32.35 0.08
C SER A 24 -32.79 -31.73 1.46
N VAL A 25 -32.06 -32.41 2.34
CA VAL A 25 -31.49 -31.80 3.53
C VAL A 25 -30.30 -30.97 3.05
N ILE A 26 -30.58 -29.76 2.59
CA ILE A 26 -29.59 -28.68 2.62
C ILE A 26 -29.32 -28.46 4.10
N SER A 27 -28.32 -29.19 4.61
CA SER A 27 -27.83 -29.03 5.97
C SER A 27 -27.41 -27.57 6.14
N SER A 28 -28.11 -26.85 7.01
CA SER A 28 -27.77 -25.49 7.45
C SER A 28 -26.28 -25.37 7.80
N ALA A 29 -25.68 -26.41 8.37
CA ALA A 29 -24.26 -26.44 8.74
C ALA A 29 -23.26 -26.25 7.57
N LYS A 30 -23.61 -26.60 6.32
CA LYS A 30 -22.75 -26.31 5.14
C LYS A 30 -22.96 -24.89 4.59
N ALA A 31 -24.16 -24.34 4.74
CA ALA A 31 -24.47 -22.97 4.34
C ALA A 31 -23.87 -21.95 5.32
N ASP A 32 -23.95 -22.25 6.63
CA ASP A 32 -23.32 -21.47 7.70
C ASP A 32 -21.82 -21.35 7.46
N ALA A 33 -21.13 -22.46 7.14
CA ALA A 33 -19.70 -22.46 6.85
C ALA A 33 -19.28 -21.54 5.69
N ARG A 34 -20.11 -21.38 4.63
CA ARG A 34 -19.79 -20.48 3.50
C ARG A 34 -20.14 -19.02 3.79
N SER A 35 -21.16 -18.75 4.59
CA SER A 35 -21.53 -17.39 5.03
C SER A 35 -20.52 -16.83 6.04
N GLU A 36 -19.93 -17.70 6.87
CA GLU A 36 -18.90 -17.33 7.86
C GLU A 36 -17.47 -17.35 7.30
N THR A 37 -17.29 -17.81 6.06
CA THR A 37 -16.00 -17.86 5.36
C THR A 37 -15.92 -16.84 4.23
N LEU A 38 -14.93 -15.96 4.32
CA LEU A 38 -14.54 -15.04 3.25
C LEU A 38 -13.42 -15.66 2.40
N LEU A 39 -13.63 -15.79 1.10
CA LEU A 39 -12.65 -16.29 0.14
C LEU A 39 -12.14 -15.14 -0.73
N ILE A 40 -10.86 -14.82 -0.58
CA ILE A 40 -10.15 -13.78 -1.33
C ILE A 40 -9.26 -14.47 -2.36
N VAL A 41 -9.26 -13.96 -3.59
CA VAL A 41 -8.32 -14.38 -4.65
C VAL A 41 -7.48 -13.21 -5.13
N SER A 42 -6.16 -13.31 -5.01
CA SER A 42 -5.19 -12.30 -5.46
C SER A 42 -4.13 -12.93 -6.34
N GLU A 43 -3.30 -12.11 -7.00
CA GLU A 43 -2.20 -12.61 -7.83
C GLU A 43 -1.14 -13.32 -7.01
N GLY A 44 -0.65 -12.64 -5.97
CA GLY A 44 0.35 -13.12 -5.04
C GLY A 44 -0.09 -12.96 -3.59
N GLY A 45 0.73 -13.48 -2.68
CA GLY A 45 0.48 -13.45 -1.24
C GLY A 45 1.69 -12.92 -0.47
N PRO A 46 1.64 -12.99 0.88
CA PRO A 46 2.76 -12.56 1.71
C PRO A 46 3.99 -13.42 1.43
N ASN A 47 5.18 -12.82 1.51
CA ASN A 47 6.45 -13.52 1.59
C ASN A 47 6.99 -13.61 3.04
N ASN A 48 6.30 -12.93 3.96
CA ASN A 48 6.65 -12.77 5.37
C ASN A 48 5.37 -12.40 6.14
N LEU A 49 5.16 -13.00 7.32
CA LEU A 49 4.00 -12.71 8.18
C LEU A 49 4.27 -11.57 9.19
N ASP A 50 5.49 -11.06 9.23
CA ASP A 50 5.95 -9.98 10.10
C ASP A 50 6.36 -8.75 9.28
N ILE A 51 5.76 -7.60 9.60
CA ILE A 51 6.08 -6.31 8.99
C ILE A 51 7.52 -5.86 9.29
N HIS A 52 8.13 -6.34 10.39
CA HIS A 52 9.52 -6.05 10.72
C HIS A 52 10.54 -6.84 9.91
N GLY A 53 10.08 -7.87 9.20
CA GLY A 53 10.93 -8.73 8.39
C GLY A 53 11.66 -7.99 7.26
N ILE A 54 12.91 -8.36 7.03
CA ILE A 54 13.70 -7.83 5.91
C ILE A 54 13.04 -8.27 4.59
N GLY A 55 12.72 -7.30 3.74
CA GLY A 55 12.14 -7.57 2.42
C GLY A 55 10.66 -7.96 2.45
N THR A 56 9.93 -7.73 3.55
CA THR A 56 8.49 -7.96 3.61
C THR A 56 7.76 -7.20 2.50
N ASN A 57 7.04 -7.95 1.67
CA ASN A 57 6.28 -7.41 0.55
C ASN A 57 4.96 -6.78 1.01
N VAL A 58 4.32 -6.01 0.12
CA VAL A 58 3.07 -5.31 0.45
C VAL A 58 1.93 -6.26 0.87
N PRO A 59 1.77 -7.48 0.32
CA PRO A 59 0.85 -8.48 0.87
C PRO A 59 1.11 -8.87 2.34
N GLY A 60 2.37 -8.89 2.80
CA GLY A 60 2.69 -9.10 4.22
C GLY A 60 2.01 -8.09 5.16
N TYR A 61 1.76 -6.87 4.66
CA TYR A 61 1.10 -5.82 5.43
C TYR A 61 -0.35 -6.20 5.78
N GLU A 62 -1.02 -6.94 4.91
CA GLU A 62 -2.39 -7.42 5.13
C GLU A 62 -2.45 -8.41 6.30
N VAL A 63 -1.48 -9.35 6.37
CA VAL A 63 -1.35 -10.26 7.52
C VAL A 63 -1.06 -9.46 8.77
N SER A 64 -0.07 -8.56 8.75
CA SER A 64 0.31 -7.82 9.94
C SER A 64 -0.83 -6.95 10.48
N TRP A 65 -1.62 -6.33 9.61
CA TRP A 65 -2.76 -5.50 10.00
C TRP A 65 -3.88 -6.28 10.70
N ASN A 66 -4.16 -7.51 10.21
CA ASN A 66 -5.24 -8.35 10.73
C ASN A 66 -4.82 -9.24 11.91
N CYS A 67 -3.52 -9.58 12.02
CA CYS A 67 -3.00 -10.50 13.03
C CYS A 67 -2.28 -9.84 14.21
N TYR A 68 -1.93 -8.56 14.12
CA TYR A 68 -1.31 -7.82 15.21
C TYR A 68 -2.08 -6.53 15.49
N ASP A 69 -2.22 -6.20 16.77
CA ASP A 69 -2.78 -4.94 17.21
C ASP A 69 -1.67 -3.91 17.46
N ARG A 70 -2.05 -2.64 17.42
CA ARG A 70 -1.26 -1.48 17.87
C ARG A 70 -1.88 -0.91 19.15
N LEU A 71 -1.24 0.09 19.75
CA LEU A 71 -1.81 0.83 20.88
C LEU A 71 -3.08 1.59 20.46
N ILE A 72 -3.00 2.26 19.32
CA ILE A 72 -4.07 3.08 18.74
C ILE A 72 -4.22 2.76 17.25
N SER A 73 -5.38 3.14 16.70
CA SER A 73 -5.66 3.08 15.27
C SER A 73 -6.36 4.37 14.84
N HIS A 74 -6.50 4.58 13.54
CA HIS A 74 -7.26 5.72 13.02
C HIS A 74 -8.76 5.50 13.19
N GLU A 75 -9.49 6.59 13.43
CA GLU A 75 -10.94 6.61 13.26
C GLU A 75 -11.33 6.47 11.79
N MET A 76 -12.60 6.19 11.52
CA MET A 76 -13.14 6.16 10.16
C MET A 76 -14.01 7.38 9.91
N LYS A 77 -13.84 8.00 8.74
CA LYS A 77 -14.71 9.05 8.20
C LYS A 77 -15.36 8.58 6.90
N VAL A 78 -16.36 9.33 6.44
CA VAL A 78 -16.97 9.10 5.13
C VAL A 78 -16.01 9.63 4.06
N GLY A 79 -15.51 8.73 3.21
CA GLY A 79 -14.63 9.07 2.11
C GLY A 79 -15.34 9.22 0.76
N PRO A 80 -14.56 9.32 -0.33
CA PRO A 80 -15.10 9.39 -1.69
C PRO A 80 -16.06 8.23 -1.99
N GLY A 81 -17.21 8.56 -2.61
CA GLY A 81 -18.23 7.55 -2.94
C GLY A 81 -18.93 6.92 -1.74
N GLY A 82 -18.83 7.52 -0.55
CA GLY A 82 -19.45 6.99 0.67
C GLY A 82 -18.71 5.83 1.30
N VAL A 83 -17.52 5.47 0.79
CA VAL A 83 -16.71 4.39 1.33
C VAL A 83 -16.05 4.85 2.63
N PRO A 84 -16.12 4.07 3.73
CA PRO A 84 -15.38 4.38 4.94
C PRO A 84 -13.88 4.53 4.65
N TYR A 85 -13.29 5.61 5.14
CA TYR A 85 -11.92 6.02 4.87
C TYR A 85 -11.24 6.38 6.19
N TYR A 86 -10.01 5.93 6.42
CA TYR A 86 -9.30 6.27 7.66
C TYR A 86 -9.15 7.78 7.84
N ASP A 87 -9.29 8.28 9.06
CA ASP A 87 -9.06 9.68 9.37
C ASP A 87 -7.63 9.87 9.88
N ARG A 88 -6.78 10.49 9.06
CA ARG A 88 -5.34 10.66 9.35
C ARG A 88 -5.06 11.49 10.62
N ASP A 89 -6.02 12.31 11.03
CA ASP A 89 -5.89 13.27 12.14
C ASP A 89 -6.67 12.84 13.41
N LYS A 90 -7.45 11.74 13.35
CA LYS A 90 -8.25 11.25 14.48
C LYS A 90 -7.91 9.82 14.84
N PHE A 91 -7.75 9.56 16.13
CA PHE A 91 -7.26 8.30 16.67
C PHE A 91 -8.20 7.74 17.72
N LYS A 92 -8.26 6.42 17.78
CA LYS A 92 -9.00 5.66 18.78
C LYS A 92 -8.09 4.58 19.38
N GLY A 93 -8.40 4.15 20.59
CA GLY A 93 -7.74 3.01 21.23
C GLY A 93 -7.94 1.70 20.46
N GLU A 94 -6.89 0.89 20.38
CA GLU A 94 -6.95 -0.50 19.90
C GLU A 94 -6.58 -1.45 21.06
N LEU A 95 -5.30 -1.62 21.40
CA LEU A 95 -4.89 -2.23 22.68
C LEU A 95 -5.02 -1.27 23.86
N ALA A 96 -4.91 0.03 23.62
CA ALA A 96 -5.19 1.04 24.63
C ALA A 96 -6.70 1.13 24.87
N GLU A 97 -7.11 1.06 26.14
CA GLU A 97 -8.44 1.42 26.60
C GLU A 97 -8.63 2.94 26.59
N ASP A 98 -7.59 3.66 26.99
CA ASP A 98 -7.55 5.11 27.08
C ASP A 98 -6.12 5.61 26.82
N PHE A 99 -5.98 6.84 26.34
CA PHE A 99 -4.69 7.49 26.16
C PHE A 99 -4.77 9.00 26.36
N LYS A 100 -3.71 9.56 26.93
CA LYS A 100 -3.57 10.99 27.19
C LYS A 100 -2.33 11.52 26.49
N ILE A 101 -2.52 12.47 25.58
CA ILE A 101 -1.43 13.19 24.91
C ILE A 101 -1.12 14.44 25.74
N ASP A 102 0.11 14.56 26.20
CA ASP A 102 0.68 15.73 26.88
C ASP A 102 1.64 16.46 25.90
N ASP A 103 2.34 17.51 26.36
CA ASP A 103 3.18 18.34 25.48
C ASP A 103 4.38 17.59 24.88
N MET A 104 5.01 16.71 25.65
CA MET A 104 6.23 15.98 25.30
C MET A 104 6.14 14.47 25.57
N SER A 105 4.92 13.95 25.74
CA SER A 105 4.69 12.51 25.93
C SER A 105 3.26 12.12 25.60
N VAL A 106 3.03 10.82 25.40
CA VAL A 106 1.68 10.23 25.41
C VAL A 106 1.67 9.02 26.35
N THR A 107 0.65 8.91 27.19
CA THR A 107 0.48 7.79 28.12
C THR A 107 -0.71 6.93 27.69
N PHE A 108 -0.51 5.63 27.56
CA PHE A 108 -1.55 4.66 27.18
C PHE A 108 -1.84 3.72 28.35
N LYS A 109 -3.12 3.47 28.62
CA LYS A 109 -3.61 2.43 29.52
C LYS A 109 -4.09 1.24 28.69
N LEU A 110 -3.54 0.06 28.94
CA LEU A 110 -3.83 -1.15 28.18
C LEU A 110 -5.09 -1.85 28.69
N LYS A 111 -5.82 -2.48 27.77
CA LYS A 111 -6.94 -3.36 28.09
C LYS A 111 -6.45 -4.58 28.90
N LYS A 112 -6.90 -4.70 30.15
CA LYS A 112 -6.44 -5.74 31.10
C LYS A 112 -6.73 -7.17 30.69
N ASN A 113 -7.72 -7.39 29.82
CA ASN A 113 -8.11 -8.70 29.32
C ASN A 113 -7.52 -9.02 27.94
N ALA A 114 -6.65 -8.16 27.39
CA ALA A 114 -5.99 -8.42 26.11
C ALA A 114 -5.06 -9.64 26.20
N LYS A 115 -5.15 -10.53 25.21
CA LYS A 115 -4.33 -11.73 25.09
C LYS A 115 -3.72 -11.85 23.71
N PHE A 116 -2.51 -12.38 23.65
CA PHE A 116 -1.91 -12.89 22.45
C PHE A 116 -2.65 -14.14 21.96
N HIS A 117 -2.40 -14.53 20.71
CA HIS A 117 -3.02 -15.67 20.05
C HIS A 117 -2.77 -17.01 20.74
N ASP A 118 -1.70 -17.13 21.53
CA ASP A 118 -1.34 -18.29 22.35
C ASP A 118 -1.96 -18.26 23.77
N GLY A 119 -2.73 -17.22 24.09
CA GLY A 119 -3.41 -17.04 25.36
C GLY A 119 -2.61 -16.27 26.42
N ALA A 120 -1.35 -15.93 26.16
CA ALA A 120 -0.56 -15.10 27.08
C ALA A 120 -1.16 -13.69 27.20
N PRO A 121 -1.13 -13.05 28.39
CA PRO A 121 -1.62 -11.68 28.54
C PRO A 121 -0.73 -10.69 27.79
N VAL A 122 -1.33 -9.64 27.23
CA VAL A 122 -0.58 -8.50 26.65
C VAL A 122 -0.25 -7.52 27.77
N THR A 123 1.04 -7.23 27.98
CA THR A 123 1.50 -6.29 29.01
C THR A 123 2.29 -5.12 28.44
N ALA A 124 2.50 -4.07 29.24
CA ALA A 124 3.34 -2.94 28.87
C ALA A 124 4.79 -3.34 28.55
N LYS A 125 5.28 -4.47 29.09
CA LYS A 125 6.61 -5.02 28.77
C LYS A 125 6.69 -5.51 27.33
N ASP A 126 5.61 -6.13 26.82
CA ASP A 126 5.52 -6.57 25.44
C ASP A 126 5.43 -5.38 24.49
N VAL A 127 4.65 -4.37 24.85
CA VAL A 127 4.58 -3.12 24.08
C VAL A 127 5.96 -2.47 24.00
N LYS A 128 6.63 -2.29 25.15
CA LYS A 128 7.99 -1.74 25.17
C LYS A 128 8.94 -2.55 24.29
N TRP A 129 8.98 -3.88 24.46
CA TRP A 129 9.88 -4.74 23.68
C TRP A 129 9.60 -4.65 22.17
N SER A 130 8.32 -4.54 21.78
CA SER A 130 7.94 -4.41 20.36
C SER A 130 8.36 -3.08 19.75
N LEU A 131 8.25 -1.98 20.51
CA LEU A 131 8.71 -0.67 20.07
C LEU A 131 10.24 -0.57 20.08
N ASP A 132 10.91 -1.15 21.09
CA ASP A 132 12.37 -1.31 21.12
C ASP A 132 12.87 -2.08 19.90
N ARG A 133 12.17 -3.17 19.53
CA ARG A 133 12.44 -3.95 18.32
C ARG A 133 12.32 -3.09 17.06
N ALA A 134 11.21 -2.35 16.91
CA ALA A 134 10.97 -1.53 15.72
C ALA A 134 12.06 -0.46 15.48
N VAL A 135 12.60 0.13 16.55
CA VAL A 135 13.68 1.15 16.43
C VAL A 135 15.09 0.56 16.31
N ASN A 136 15.30 -0.73 16.62
CA ASN A 136 16.63 -1.35 16.60
C ASN A 136 16.86 -2.38 15.47
N VAL A 137 15.80 -2.96 14.91
CA VAL A 137 15.92 -4.05 13.92
C VAL A 137 16.53 -3.59 12.59
N GLY A 138 16.54 -2.27 12.35
CA GLY A 138 17.03 -1.66 11.12
C GLY A 138 16.02 -1.75 9.98
N GLY A 139 16.46 -1.38 8.78
CA GLY A 139 15.62 -1.44 7.59
C GLY A 139 14.37 -0.57 7.67
N PHE A 140 13.34 -0.97 6.91
CA PHE A 140 12.10 -0.20 6.77
C PHE A 140 11.37 0.09 8.10
N PRO A 141 11.27 -0.83 9.08
CA PRO A 141 10.63 -0.54 10.37
C PRO A 141 11.26 0.63 11.10
N THR A 142 12.59 0.63 11.25
CA THR A 142 13.31 1.71 11.91
C THR A 142 13.19 3.03 11.14
N PHE A 143 13.21 2.98 9.80
CA PHE A 143 12.96 4.17 8.99
C PHE A 143 11.55 4.72 9.21
N GLN A 144 10.53 3.86 9.27
CA GLN A 144 9.16 4.30 9.51
C GLN A 144 9.04 4.95 10.88
N MET A 145 9.51 4.31 11.96
CA MET A 145 9.47 4.88 13.32
C MET A 145 10.17 6.25 13.41
N SER A 146 11.24 6.45 12.65
CA SER A 146 11.96 7.74 12.62
C SER A 146 11.14 8.87 11.99
N ALA A 147 10.09 8.56 11.22
CA ALA A 147 9.20 9.57 10.65
C ALA A 147 8.43 10.32 11.74
N GLY A 148 8.00 9.62 12.78
CA GLY A 148 7.40 10.20 13.99
C GLY A 148 8.42 10.59 15.07
N SER A 149 9.71 10.70 14.75
CA SER A 149 10.78 10.97 15.73
C SER A 149 10.87 9.94 16.87
N LEU A 150 10.49 8.69 16.59
CA LEU A 150 10.65 7.54 17.47
C LEU A 150 11.90 6.77 17.05
N THR A 151 12.99 6.94 17.79
CA THR A 151 14.32 6.47 17.36
C THR A 151 15.10 5.76 18.46
N LYS A 152 14.59 5.77 19.69
CA LYS A 152 15.34 5.34 20.87
C LYS A 152 14.48 4.51 21.82
N PRO A 153 14.97 3.35 22.29
CA PRO A 153 14.29 2.52 23.31
C PRO A 153 13.90 3.29 24.59
N GLU A 154 14.69 4.30 24.96
CA GLU A 154 14.47 5.11 26.16
C GLU A 154 13.18 5.94 26.08
N GLN A 155 12.64 6.16 24.88
CA GLN A 155 11.34 6.82 24.71
C GLN A 155 10.18 5.97 25.24
N PHE A 156 10.34 4.64 25.30
CA PHE A 156 9.26 3.73 25.65
C PHE A 156 9.40 3.29 27.11
N VAL A 157 8.61 3.90 27.98
CA VAL A 157 8.71 3.79 29.44
C VAL A 157 7.54 2.99 29.99
N VAL A 158 7.86 1.83 30.58
CA VAL A 158 6.88 1.03 31.34
C VAL A 158 6.65 1.72 32.68
N ILE A 159 5.41 2.09 32.97
CA ILE A 159 5.01 2.68 34.25
C ILE A 159 4.55 1.57 35.20
N ASP A 160 3.71 0.67 34.69
CA ASP A 160 3.26 -0.56 35.34
C ASP A 160 2.88 -1.59 34.26
N ASP A 161 2.42 -2.78 34.66
CA ASP A 161 2.10 -3.87 33.72
C ASP A 161 1.04 -3.52 32.66
N HIS A 162 0.22 -2.49 32.88
CA HIS A 162 -0.85 -2.05 31.97
C HIS A 162 -0.75 -0.57 31.58
N THR A 163 0.37 0.09 31.88
CA THR A 163 0.55 1.51 31.55
C THR A 163 1.91 1.70 30.89
N ILE A 164 1.90 2.25 29.67
CA ILE A 164 3.11 2.62 28.95
C ILE A 164 3.07 4.10 28.57
N ARG A 165 4.19 4.79 28.77
CA ARG A 165 4.39 6.17 28.31
C ARG A 165 5.39 6.20 27.18
N VAL A 166 5.09 6.97 26.15
CA VAL A 166 6.01 7.27 25.05
C VAL A 166 6.46 8.72 25.19
N ASP A 167 7.74 8.93 25.51
CA ASP A 167 8.38 10.24 25.65
C ASP A 167 8.86 10.74 24.28
N PHE A 168 8.59 12.01 23.98
CA PHE A 168 8.95 12.64 22.71
C PHE A 168 10.35 13.24 22.80
N LEU A 169 11.17 13.06 21.77
CA LEU A 169 12.48 13.71 21.70
C LEU A 169 12.39 15.19 21.29
N LYS A 170 11.31 15.53 20.58
CA LYS A 170 10.96 16.88 20.14
C LYS A 170 9.47 16.91 19.83
N LYS A 171 8.89 18.11 19.74
CA LYS A 171 7.55 18.27 19.16
C LYS A 171 7.61 17.88 17.69
N ASP A 172 6.76 16.94 17.30
CA ASP A 172 6.63 16.49 15.91
C ASP A 172 5.17 16.06 15.70
N LYS A 173 4.50 16.69 14.73
CA LYS A 173 3.10 16.40 14.42
C LYS A 173 2.89 14.97 13.92
N LEU A 174 3.96 14.33 13.43
CA LEU A 174 3.91 12.98 12.90
C LEU A 174 4.03 11.90 13.98
N THR A 175 4.40 12.22 15.24
CA THR A 175 4.63 11.20 16.29
C THR A 175 3.39 10.35 16.59
N ILE A 176 2.24 10.97 16.81
CA ILE A 176 1.00 10.24 17.10
C ILE A 176 0.48 9.46 15.88
N PRO A 177 0.39 10.05 14.67
CA PRO A 177 0.07 9.29 13.47
C PRO A 177 0.98 8.09 13.23
N ASP A 178 2.28 8.22 13.51
CA ASP A 178 3.24 7.14 13.30
C ASP A 178 3.01 5.96 14.26
N LEU A 179 2.54 6.21 15.49
CA LEU A 179 2.11 5.16 16.43
C LEU A 179 0.86 4.38 15.97
N ALA A 180 0.10 4.92 15.00
CA ALA A 180 -1.13 4.32 14.48
C ALA A 180 -0.93 3.55 13.15
N VAL A 181 0.28 3.57 12.57
CA VAL A 181 0.60 2.79 11.35
C VAL A 181 0.90 1.32 11.68
N ILE A 182 1.29 0.52 10.68
CA ILE A 182 1.45 -0.94 10.82
C ILE A 182 2.65 -1.32 11.70
N VAL A 183 3.75 -0.56 11.61
CA VAL A 183 5.05 -0.92 12.22
C VAL A 183 5.03 -0.95 13.75
N PRO A 184 4.39 -0.03 14.48
CA PRO A 184 4.22 -0.11 15.94
C PRO A 184 3.26 -1.21 16.43
N CYS A 185 3.22 -2.35 15.75
CA CYS A 185 2.45 -3.50 16.20
C CYS A 185 3.07 -4.14 17.45
N VAL A 186 2.22 -4.70 18.31
CA VAL A 186 2.63 -5.37 19.55
C VAL A 186 2.76 -6.87 19.30
N VAL A 187 3.90 -7.41 19.69
CA VAL A 187 4.32 -8.79 19.48
C VAL A 187 4.55 -9.46 20.85
N ASN A 188 4.18 -10.73 20.97
CA ASN A 188 4.42 -11.54 22.16
C ASN A 188 5.94 -11.70 22.36
N SER A 189 6.49 -10.93 23.29
CA SER A 189 7.94 -10.79 23.44
C SER A 189 8.58 -12.08 23.96
N GLU A 190 7.91 -12.79 24.86
CA GLU A 190 8.42 -14.04 25.45
C GLU A 190 8.41 -15.18 24.44
N LEU A 191 7.36 -15.30 23.62
CA LEU A 191 7.30 -16.30 22.54
C LEU A 191 8.42 -16.06 21.53
N VAL A 192 8.66 -14.81 21.13
CA VAL A 192 9.71 -14.50 20.16
C VAL A 192 11.09 -14.71 20.76
N LYS A 193 11.36 -14.24 21.99
CA LYS A 193 12.66 -14.47 22.67
C LYS A 193 12.98 -15.96 22.82
N LYS A 194 11.98 -16.81 23.09
CA LYS A 194 12.16 -18.26 23.19
C LYS A 194 12.63 -18.90 21.88
N ASN A 195 12.30 -18.29 20.74
CA ASN A 195 12.66 -18.76 19.40
C ASN A 195 13.75 -17.90 18.74
N ALA A 196 14.28 -16.90 19.45
CA ALA A 196 15.36 -16.06 18.98
C ALA A 196 16.71 -16.80 19.08
N SER A 197 17.72 -16.26 18.40
CA SER A 197 19.10 -16.76 18.48
C SER A 197 20.07 -15.60 18.67
N GLU A 198 21.33 -15.86 19.01
CA GLU A 198 22.34 -14.80 19.10
C GLU A 198 22.51 -14.01 17.78
N LYS A 199 22.29 -14.66 16.64
CA LYS A 199 22.37 -14.05 15.30
C LYS A 199 21.06 -13.39 14.86
N ASP A 200 19.96 -13.68 15.53
CA ASP A 200 18.64 -13.13 15.30
C ASP A 200 17.95 -12.86 16.65
N PRO A 201 18.44 -11.86 17.42
CA PRO A 201 17.94 -11.60 18.78
C PRO A 201 16.50 -11.07 18.79
N TRP A 202 16.00 -10.62 17.62
CA TRP A 202 14.64 -10.11 17.44
C TRP A 202 13.68 -11.17 16.85
N GLY A 203 14.16 -12.41 16.68
CA GLY A 203 13.40 -13.57 16.21
C GLY A 203 12.70 -13.37 14.87
N LEU A 204 13.30 -12.61 13.94
CA LEU A 204 12.77 -12.32 12.62
C LEU A 204 12.57 -13.58 11.77
N GLU A 205 13.44 -14.59 11.88
CA GLU A 205 13.27 -15.84 11.13
C GLU A 205 12.08 -16.66 11.65
N PHE A 206 11.81 -16.61 12.96
CA PHE A 206 10.63 -17.21 13.54
C PHE A 206 9.36 -16.47 13.09
N THR A 207 9.30 -15.16 13.30
CA THR A 207 8.10 -14.36 12.99
C THR A 207 7.83 -14.25 11.48
N LYS A 208 8.84 -14.51 10.65
CA LYS A 208 8.67 -14.64 9.20
C LYS A 208 7.66 -15.72 8.83
N GLN A 209 7.63 -16.81 9.58
CA GLN A 209 6.78 -17.99 9.31
C GLN A 209 5.63 -18.15 10.30
N GLN A 210 5.69 -17.50 11.47
CA GLN A 210 4.73 -17.66 12.55
C GLN A 210 4.21 -16.30 13.04
N THR A 211 2.91 -16.17 13.22
CA THR A 211 2.34 -14.98 13.86
C THR A 211 2.51 -15.05 15.37
N ALA A 212 2.90 -13.94 16.00
CA ALA A 212 3.04 -13.79 17.45
C ALA A 212 2.25 -12.58 17.97
N GLY A 213 1.07 -12.32 17.39
CA GLY A 213 0.27 -11.13 17.66
C GLY A 213 -0.93 -11.39 18.57
N SER A 214 -1.72 -10.33 18.80
CA SER A 214 -2.97 -10.34 19.56
C SER A 214 -4.21 -10.04 18.70
N GLY A 215 -4.01 -9.79 17.40
CA GLY A 215 -5.01 -9.22 16.51
C GLY A 215 -6.26 -10.07 16.30
N ALA A 216 -7.20 -9.50 15.55
CA ALA A 216 -8.53 -10.06 15.33
C ALA A 216 -8.55 -11.41 14.60
N TYR A 217 -7.47 -11.77 13.91
CA TYR A 217 -7.31 -13.03 13.20
C TYR A 217 -5.98 -13.71 13.52
N LYS A 218 -5.98 -15.04 13.49
CA LYS A 218 -4.81 -15.90 13.69
C LYS A 218 -4.51 -16.64 12.40
N VAL A 219 -3.26 -16.65 11.94
CA VAL A 219 -2.87 -17.51 10.81
C VAL A 219 -2.85 -18.96 11.30
N THR A 220 -3.72 -19.80 10.75
CA THR A 220 -3.79 -21.23 11.09
C THR A 220 -3.10 -22.11 10.05
N LYS A 221 -2.92 -21.59 8.83
CA LYS A 221 -2.14 -22.23 7.77
C LYS A 221 -1.54 -21.19 6.84
N TRP A 222 -0.29 -21.39 6.46
CA TRP A 222 0.31 -20.69 5.33
C TRP A 222 1.06 -21.69 4.45
N THR A 223 0.72 -21.70 3.16
CA THR A 223 1.47 -22.40 2.12
C THR A 223 1.93 -21.35 1.13
N ALA A 224 3.23 -21.03 1.17
CA ALA A 224 3.83 -19.97 0.36
C ALA A 224 3.45 -20.13 -1.13
N GLY A 225 3.03 -19.02 -1.75
CA GLY A 225 2.56 -19.02 -3.15
C GLY A 225 1.23 -19.71 -3.43
N THR A 226 0.57 -20.32 -2.43
CA THR A 226 -0.70 -21.04 -2.60
C THR A 226 -1.85 -20.42 -1.80
N GLU A 227 -1.75 -20.38 -0.47
CA GLU A 227 -2.84 -19.87 0.39
C GLU A 227 -2.37 -19.44 1.78
N VAL A 228 -3.12 -18.51 2.38
CA VAL A 228 -3.11 -18.17 3.80
C VAL A 228 -4.52 -18.43 4.34
N VAL A 229 -4.62 -19.19 5.42
CA VAL A 229 -5.87 -19.41 6.15
C VAL A 229 -5.77 -18.71 7.50
N MET A 230 -6.77 -17.88 7.78
CA MET A 230 -6.91 -17.16 9.02
C MET A 230 -8.23 -17.48 9.69
N GLU A 231 -8.20 -17.59 11.01
CA GLU A 231 -9.39 -17.80 11.85
C GLU A 231 -9.54 -16.65 12.85
N ARG A 232 -10.78 -16.25 13.10
CA ARG A 232 -11.09 -15.16 14.03
C ARG A 232 -10.58 -15.50 15.42
N ASN A 233 -9.97 -14.53 16.07
CA ASN A 233 -9.57 -14.62 17.46
C ASN A 233 -10.79 -14.30 18.35
N GLU A 234 -11.40 -15.32 18.95
CA GLU A 234 -12.58 -15.17 19.82
C GLU A 234 -12.29 -14.39 21.11
N ASP A 235 -11.02 -14.26 21.50
CA ASP A 235 -10.57 -13.47 22.66
C ASP A 235 -10.15 -12.04 22.28
N TRP A 236 -10.36 -11.59 21.03
CA TRP A 236 -9.91 -10.28 20.60
C TRP A 236 -10.72 -9.14 21.24
N VAL A 237 -10.00 -8.14 21.76
CA VAL A 237 -10.57 -7.00 22.49
C VAL A 237 -10.34 -5.66 21.79
N GLY A 238 -9.68 -5.65 20.64
CA GLY A 238 -9.27 -4.42 19.92
C GLY A 238 -10.43 -3.63 19.30
N GLY A 239 -11.64 -4.20 19.25
CA GLY A 239 -12.83 -3.55 18.71
C GLY A 239 -14.04 -4.49 18.70
N PRO A 240 -15.12 -4.14 17.96
CA PRO A 240 -16.25 -5.03 17.75
C PRO A 240 -15.81 -6.34 17.09
N MET A 241 -16.24 -7.48 17.65
CA MET A 241 -15.84 -8.79 17.16
C MET A 241 -16.16 -8.95 15.65
N PRO A 242 -15.18 -9.34 14.80
CA PRO A 242 -15.41 -9.47 13.36
C PRO A 242 -16.51 -10.47 13.05
N LYS A 243 -17.34 -10.20 12.03
CA LYS A 243 -18.44 -11.12 11.68
C LYS A 243 -17.97 -12.35 10.92
N ILE A 244 -16.86 -12.23 10.18
CA ILE A 244 -16.26 -13.34 9.43
C ILE A 244 -15.42 -14.20 10.38
N LYS A 245 -15.74 -15.49 10.49
CA LYS A 245 -14.98 -16.42 11.35
C LYS A 245 -13.73 -16.99 10.69
N ARG A 246 -13.76 -17.13 9.36
CA ARG A 246 -12.65 -17.71 8.60
C ARG A 246 -12.36 -16.90 7.35
N VAL A 247 -11.10 -16.64 7.09
CA VAL A 247 -10.62 -16.03 5.86
C VAL A 247 -9.72 -17.02 5.15
N ILE A 248 -10.04 -17.33 3.89
CA ILE A 248 -9.20 -18.09 3.00
C ILE A 248 -8.70 -17.12 1.94
N TRP A 249 -7.42 -16.81 2.00
CA TRP A 249 -6.76 -15.97 1.02
C TRP A 249 -5.92 -16.85 0.08
N ARG A 250 -6.39 -17.00 -1.16
CA ARG A 250 -5.79 -17.89 -2.16
C ARG A 250 -5.07 -17.10 -3.24
N MET A 251 -3.85 -17.53 -3.56
CA MET A 251 -3.04 -16.97 -4.63
C MET A 251 -3.39 -17.67 -5.95
N VAL A 252 -3.84 -16.89 -6.93
CA VAL A 252 -4.23 -17.34 -8.26
C VAL A 252 -3.55 -16.41 -9.27
N PRO A 253 -2.35 -16.74 -9.78
CA PRO A 253 -1.55 -15.79 -10.58
C PRO A 253 -2.23 -15.27 -11.84
N GLN A 254 -3.07 -16.08 -12.50
CA GLN A 254 -3.73 -15.71 -13.74
C GLN A 254 -4.96 -14.83 -13.48
N ALA A 255 -4.93 -13.57 -13.94
CA ALA A 255 -6.00 -12.59 -13.74
C ALA A 255 -7.36 -13.04 -14.30
N GLY A 256 -7.37 -13.66 -15.49
CA GLY A 256 -8.60 -14.19 -16.10
C GLY A 256 -9.29 -15.24 -15.23
N ASN A 257 -8.51 -16.09 -14.54
CA ASN A 257 -9.05 -17.09 -13.61
C ASN A 257 -9.61 -16.44 -12.35
N ARG A 258 -8.93 -15.42 -11.80
CA ARG A 258 -9.44 -14.63 -10.67
C ARG A 258 -10.78 -13.96 -11.01
N ARG A 259 -10.85 -13.29 -12.17
CA ARG A 259 -12.09 -12.66 -12.66
C ARG A 259 -13.20 -13.69 -12.82
N ALA A 260 -12.93 -14.84 -13.45
CA ALA A 260 -13.93 -15.89 -13.64
C ALA A 260 -14.46 -16.47 -12.30
N LEU A 261 -13.58 -16.66 -11.30
CA LEU A 261 -13.99 -17.10 -9.97
C LEU A 261 -14.91 -16.07 -9.30
N LEU A 262 -14.60 -14.78 -9.46
CA LEU A 262 -15.43 -13.70 -8.94
C LEU A 262 -16.77 -13.62 -9.69
N GLU A 263 -16.79 -13.63 -11.02
CA GLU A 263 -18.03 -13.54 -11.80
C GLU A 263 -18.99 -14.73 -11.58
N ARG A 264 -18.46 -15.93 -11.23
CA ARG A 264 -19.27 -17.11 -10.88
C ARG A 264 -19.75 -17.15 -9.43
N GLY A 265 -19.23 -16.31 -8.54
CA GLY A 265 -19.53 -16.37 -7.11
C GLY A 265 -18.67 -17.38 -6.32
N ASP A 266 -17.69 -18.02 -6.98
CA ASP A 266 -16.77 -18.97 -6.35
C ASP A 266 -15.81 -18.25 -5.38
N ALA A 267 -15.43 -17.00 -5.66
CA ALA A 267 -14.65 -16.14 -4.78
C ALA A 267 -15.46 -14.89 -4.35
N ASP A 268 -15.16 -14.38 -3.16
CA ASP A 268 -15.88 -13.24 -2.58
C ASP A 268 -15.25 -11.89 -2.94
N ILE A 269 -13.91 -11.83 -2.96
CA ILE A 269 -13.15 -10.60 -3.20
C ILE A 269 -11.96 -10.90 -4.10
N SER A 270 -11.67 -9.98 -5.02
CA SER A 270 -10.38 -9.92 -5.72
C SER A 270 -9.88 -8.49 -5.85
N TYR A 271 -8.56 -8.35 -5.81
CA TYR A 271 -7.83 -7.12 -6.11
C TYR A 271 -6.66 -7.45 -7.05
N GLU A 272 -5.94 -6.43 -7.53
CA GLU A 272 -4.83 -6.61 -8.49
C GLU A 272 -5.28 -7.26 -9.82
N LEU A 273 -6.46 -6.89 -10.35
CA LEU A 273 -6.88 -7.22 -11.72
C LEU A 273 -6.47 -6.11 -12.71
N PRO A 274 -6.40 -6.40 -14.02
CA PRO A 274 -6.23 -5.37 -15.05
C PRO A 274 -7.25 -4.24 -14.89
N PHE A 275 -6.83 -2.99 -15.10
CA PHE A 275 -7.72 -1.82 -14.98
C PHE A 275 -8.96 -1.91 -15.89
N LYS A 276 -8.79 -2.45 -17.10
CA LYS A 276 -9.89 -2.75 -18.02
C LYS A 276 -10.95 -3.67 -17.41
N ASP A 277 -10.53 -4.72 -16.70
CA ASP A 277 -11.44 -5.65 -16.05
C ASP A 277 -12.26 -4.96 -14.96
N PHE A 278 -11.63 -4.08 -14.16
CA PHE A 278 -12.36 -3.30 -13.15
C PHE A 278 -13.40 -2.37 -13.77
N GLN A 279 -13.07 -1.69 -14.88
CA GLN A 279 -14.02 -0.85 -15.61
C GLN A 279 -15.20 -1.67 -16.15
N GLU A 280 -14.94 -2.80 -16.79
CA GLU A 280 -15.98 -3.68 -17.32
C GLU A 280 -16.87 -4.26 -16.20
N MET A 281 -16.27 -4.75 -15.11
CA MET A 281 -17.03 -5.27 -13.97
C MET A 281 -17.90 -4.19 -13.31
N LYS A 282 -17.38 -2.95 -13.20
CA LYS A 282 -18.15 -1.81 -12.70
C LYS A 282 -19.32 -1.48 -13.61
N ALA A 283 -19.10 -1.41 -14.93
CA ALA A 283 -20.15 -1.14 -15.92
C ALA A 283 -21.23 -2.23 -15.95
N ASN A 284 -20.84 -3.50 -15.80
CA ASN A 284 -21.77 -4.63 -15.78
C ASN A 284 -22.65 -4.67 -14.52
N GLY A 285 -22.25 -4.00 -13.44
CA GLY A 285 -23.04 -3.84 -12.22
C GLY A 285 -23.27 -5.09 -11.36
N LYS A 286 -22.80 -6.28 -11.80
CA LYS A 286 -22.97 -7.56 -11.08
C LYS A 286 -22.14 -7.67 -9.80
N LEU A 287 -21.06 -6.90 -9.69
CA LEU A 287 -20.15 -6.88 -8.55
C LEU A 287 -20.14 -5.49 -7.89
N ASN A 288 -19.69 -5.42 -6.65
CA ASN A 288 -19.34 -4.16 -6.00
C ASN A 288 -17.87 -3.86 -6.30
N VAL A 289 -17.61 -2.86 -7.14
CA VAL A 289 -16.27 -2.40 -7.49
C VAL A 289 -15.98 -1.08 -6.79
N VAL A 290 -14.95 -1.07 -5.95
CA VAL A 290 -14.43 0.13 -5.28
C VAL A 290 -13.10 0.52 -5.92
N SER A 291 -12.98 1.81 -6.25
CA SER A 291 -11.81 2.42 -6.86
C SER A 291 -11.51 3.71 -6.11
N LEU A 292 -10.40 3.76 -5.37
CA LEU A 292 -10.06 4.92 -4.53
C LEU A 292 -8.60 5.34 -4.72
N PRO A 293 -8.30 6.65 -4.76
CA PRO A 293 -6.94 7.13 -4.92
C PRO A 293 -6.04 6.73 -3.74
N PHE A 294 -4.75 6.53 -4.03
CA PHE A 294 -3.72 6.44 -3.00
C PHE A 294 -3.60 7.81 -2.32
N SER A 295 -3.97 7.91 -1.03
CA SER A 295 -4.05 9.20 -0.31
C SER A 295 -2.81 10.07 -0.54
N ASN A 296 -1.62 9.48 -0.35
CA ASN A 296 -0.33 10.14 -0.45
C ASN A 296 0.55 9.52 -1.56
N GLY A 297 -0.04 9.11 -2.68
CA GLY A 297 0.64 8.29 -3.69
C GLY A 297 0.74 8.92 -5.08
N ILE A 298 1.91 8.81 -5.72
CA ILE A 298 2.13 9.26 -7.10
C ILE A 298 2.91 8.17 -7.87
N GLN A 299 2.45 7.86 -9.09
CA GLN A 299 3.27 7.24 -10.12
C GLN A 299 4.04 8.33 -10.87
N TYR A 300 5.34 8.15 -11.06
CA TYR A 300 6.19 9.16 -11.69
C TYR A 300 7.24 8.53 -12.63
N ILE A 301 7.73 9.34 -13.57
CA ILE A 301 9.04 9.11 -14.21
C ILE A 301 10.11 9.81 -13.40
N GLY A 302 11.07 9.04 -12.91
CA GLY A 302 12.27 9.55 -12.26
C GLY A 302 13.36 9.87 -13.28
N MET A 303 14.12 10.95 -13.05
CA MET A 303 15.34 11.29 -13.79
C MET A 303 16.54 11.48 -12.86
N ASN A 304 17.63 10.74 -13.04
CA ASN A 304 18.82 10.92 -12.19
C ASN A 304 19.47 12.28 -12.45
N VAL A 305 19.20 13.26 -11.59
CA VAL A 305 19.59 14.67 -11.81
C VAL A 305 21.08 14.93 -11.64
N THR A 306 21.87 13.90 -11.31
CA THR A 306 23.34 14.02 -11.19
C THR A 306 24.08 13.50 -12.41
N LYS A 307 23.35 13.00 -13.43
CA LYS A 307 23.93 12.40 -14.63
C LYS A 307 23.51 13.20 -15.87
N PRO A 308 24.45 13.57 -16.75
CA PRO A 308 24.11 14.10 -18.06
C PRO A 308 23.21 13.14 -18.84
N PRO A 309 22.21 13.64 -19.59
CA PRO A 309 21.84 15.05 -19.77
C PRO A 309 20.81 15.57 -18.75
N PHE A 310 20.45 14.77 -17.73
CA PHE A 310 19.37 15.09 -16.77
C PHE A 310 19.79 16.04 -15.65
N ASP A 311 21.08 16.33 -15.53
CA ASP A 311 21.61 17.43 -14.72
C ASP A 311 21.15 18.81 -15.23
N ASN A 312 20.86 18.93 -16.52
CA ASN A 312 20.31 20.14 -17.13
C ASN A 312 18.78 20.28 -16.89
N PRO A 313 18.30 21.32 -16.19
CA PRO A 313 16.87 21.53 -15.95
C PRO A 313 16.03 21.70 -17.22
N LYS A 314 16.58 22.27 -18.31
CA LYS A 314 15.86 22.41 -19.58
C LYS A 314 15.57 21.06 -20.22
N VAL A 315 16.48 20.10 -20.09
CA VAL A 315 16.24 18.71 -20.54
C VAL A 315 15.10 18.11 -19.74
N ARG A 316 15.10 18.25 -18.41
CA ARG A 316 14.01 17.73 -17.55
C ARG A 316 12.64 18.37 -17.88
N GLN A 317 12.61 19.67 -18.14
CA GLN A 317 11.42 20.38 -18.61
C GLN A 317 10.95 19.86 -19.97
N ALA A 318 11.86 19.65 -20.92
CA ALA A 318 11.52 19.06 -22.20
C ALA A 318 10.93 17.66 -22.06
N MET A 319 11.51 16.82 -21.20
CA MET A 319 10.99 15.48 -20.88
C MET A 319 9.58 15.57 -20.29
N ALA A 320 9.31 16.53 -19.40
CA ALA A 320 7.98 16.74 -18.83
C ALA A 320 6.94 17.14 -19.89
N TYR A 321 7.28 17.99 -20.86
CA TYR A 321 6.38 18.29 -22.00
C TYR A 321 6.27 17.13 -23.00
N ALA A 322 7.24 16.20 -23.01
CA ALA A 322 7.22 15.05 -23.91
C ALA A 322 6.40 13.87 -23.39
N MET A 323 6.01 13.86 -22.11
CA MET A 323 5.32 12.71 -21.55
C MET A 323 3.92 12.55 -22.18
N PRO A 324 3.53 11.33 -22.59
CA PRO A 324 2.25 11.09 -23.27
C PRO A 324 1.11 10.90 -22.26
N TYR A 325 0.88 11.90 -21.41
CA TYR A 325 0.04 11.78 -20.22
C TYR A 325 -1.36 11.23 -20.51
N GLN A 326 -2.11 11.85 -21.44
CA GLN A 326 -3.47 11.41 -21.73
C GLN A 326 -3.51 10.00 -22.35
N LYS A 327 -2.53 9.65 -23.20
CA LYS A 327 -2.42 8.29 -23.75
C LYS A 327 -2.20 7.25 -22.65
N ILE A 328 -1.42 7.58 -21.62
CA ILE A 328 -1.23 6.71 -20.45
C ILE A 328 -2.55 6.56 -19.69
N MET A 329 -3.27 7.65 -19.43
CA MET A 329 -4.58 7.60 -18.75
C MET A 329 -5.59 6.71 -19.49
N ASP A 330 -5.63 6.82 -20.81
CA ASP A 330 -6.63 6.13 -21.63
C ASP A 330 -6.24 4.67 -21.90
N ALA A 331 -5.02 4.43 -22.40
CA ALA A 331 -4.60 3.12 -22.90
C ALA A 331 -4.08 2.17 -21.81
N VAL A 332 -3.52 2.71 -20.72
CA VAL A 332 -2.95 1.90 -19.63
C VAL A 332 -3.92 1.79 -18.46
N LEU A 333 -4.49 2.93 -18.04
CA LEU A 333 -5.31 3.00 -16.83
C LEU A 333 -6.81 2.87 -17.08
N PHE A 334 -7.27 2.99 -18.34
CA PHE A 334 -8.70 2.99 -18.66
C PHE A 334 -9.48 3.98 -17.78
N GLY A 335 -8.90 5.16 -17.52
CA GLY A 335 -9.48 6.20 -16.65
C GLY A 335 -9.44 5.92 -15.14
N LEU A 336 -8.81 4.83 -14.68
CA LEU A 336 -8.69 4.50 -13.25
C LEU A 336 -7.42 5.10 -12.61
N GLY A 337 -7.44 6.43 -12.45
CA GLY A 337 -6.42 7.20 -11.76
C GLY A 337 -6.78 8.68 -11.79
N ASN A 338 -6.21 9.47 -10.87
CA ASN A 338 -6.32 10.93 -10.95
C ASN A 338 -5.13 11.48 -11.77
N PRO A 339 -5.36 12.30 -12.81
CA PRO A 339 -4.27 12.90 -13.57
C PRO A 339 -3.45 13.85 -12.68
N MET A 340 -2.12 13.74 -12.71
CA MET A 340 -1.20 14.64 -11.97
C MET A 340 -0.56 15.70 -12.89
N PHE A 341 -1.22 15.99 -14.00
CA PHE A 341 -0.75 16.89 -15.05
C PHE A 341 -1.87 17.85 -15.49
N GLY A 342 -1.49 18.85 -16.28
CA GLY A 342 -2.43 19.77 -16.91
C GLY A 342 -3.15 20.77 -16.02
N ALA A 343 -2.62 21.06 -14.83
CA ALA A 343 -3.11 22.19 -14.05
C ALA A 343 -2.97 23.51 -14.83
N PRO A 344 -3.93 24.46 -14.72
CA PRO A 344 -3.78 25.80 -15.29
C PRO A 344 -2.47 26.46 -14.83
N ALA A 345 -1.82 27.21 -15.72
CA ALA A 345 -0.52 27.80 -15.43
C ALA A 345 -0.54 28.85 -14.29
N ASP A 346 -1.70 29.46 -14.07
CA ASP A 346 -2.03 30.44 -13.03
C ASP A 346 -2.65 29.80 -11.77
N LYS A 347 -2.87 28.47 -11.77
CA LYS A 347 -3.39 27.78 -10.60
C LYS A 347 -2.37 27.87 -9.46
N ALA A 348 -2.79 28.48 -8.36
CA ALA A 348 -1.99 28.55 -7.14
C ALA A 348 -1.78 27.17 -6.53
N THR A 349 -0.57 26.93 -6.03
CA THR A 349 -0.22 25.73 -5.29
C THR A 349 -1.00 25.64 -3.98
N GLU A 350 -1.52 24.45 -3.70
CA GLU A 350 -2.32 24.15 -2.52
C GLU A 350 -1.47 23.47 -1.44
N VAL A 351 -1.97 23.44 -0.21
CA VAL A 351 -1.37 22.62 0.88
C VAL A 351 -1.70 21.14 0.69
N ALA A 352 -2.82 20.83 0.03
CA ALA A 352 -3.23 19.47 -0.26
C ALA A 352 -2.21 18.76 -1.17
N TRP A 353 -1.94 17.50 -0.86
CA TRP A 353 -1.03 16.66 -1.62
C TRP A 353 -1.62 15.26 -1.76
N PRO A 354 -1.46 14.58 -2.92
CA PRO A 354 -0.83 15.05 -4.15
C PRO A 354 -1.72 16.02 -4.94
N GLN A 355 -1.10 16.83 -5.81
CA GLN A 355 -1.78 17.76 -6.71
C GLN A 355 -1.17 17.71 -8.12
N PRO A 356 -1.90 18.14 -9.17
CA PRO A 356 -1.38 18.12 -10.53
C PRO A 356 -0.39 19.27 -10.81
N HIS A 357 0.63 19.00 -11.62
CA HIS A 357 1.53 20.03 -12.14
C HIS A 357 1.01 20.68 -13.43
N LYS A 358 1.62 21.78 -13.84
CA LYS A 358 1.23 22.55 -15.04
C LYS A 358 1.61 21.95 -16.40
N TYR A 359 2.53 20.99 -16.45
CA TYR A 359 2.95 20.39 -17.72
C TYR A 359 1.80 19.60 -18.37
N ASN A 360 1.70 19.73 -19.68
CA ASN A 360 0.87 18.93 -20.58
C ASN A 360 1.77 18.41 -21.71
N THR A 361 1.29 17.44 -22.50
CA THR A 361 2.04 16.99 -23.69
C THR A 361 2.11 18.13 -24.71
N ASP A 362 3.31 18.64 -24.97
CA ASP A 362 3.60 19.67 -25.98
C ASP A 362 4.94 19.36 -26.66
N MET A 363 4.86 18.66 -27.79
CA MET A 363 6.06 18.23 -28.52
C MET A 363 6.84 19.38 -29.16
N ALA A 364 6.18 20.50 -29.51
CA ALA A 364 6.87 21.65 -30.08
C ALA A 364 7.73 22.33 -29.02
N LYS A 365 7.16 22.54 -27.82
CA LYS A 365 7.88 23.11 -26.68
C LYS A 365 8.99 22.19 -26.17
N ALA A 366 8.75 20.87 -26.14
CA ALA A 366 9.78 19.90 -25.80
C ALA A 366 10.98 19.96 -26.76
N LYS A 367 10.75 20.02 -28.08
CA LYS A 367 11.82 20.17 -29.09
C LYS A 367 12.60 21.47 -28.91
N ALA A 368 11.91 22.60 -28.68
CA ALA A 368 12.55 23.89 -28.47
C ALA A 368 13.48 23.86 -27.23
N LEU A 369 12.99 23.34 -26.10
CA LEU A 369 13.76 23.23 -24.87
C LEU A 369 14.97 22.30 -25.00
N LEU A 370 14.85 21.18 -25.72
CA LEU A 370 15.99 20.31 -26.01
C LEU A 370 17.03 20.98 -26.90
N ALA A 371 16.61 21.72 -27.92
CA ALA A 371 17.54 22.46 -28.78
C ALA A 371 18.28 23.54 -27.98
N GLU A 372 17.57 24.31 -27.15
CA GLU A 372 18.17 25.28 -26.23
C GLU A 372 19.13 24.65 -25.22
N ALA A 373 18.89 23.39 -24.85
CA ALA A 373 19.75 22.63 -23.96
C ALA A 373 20.97 22.01 -24.66
N GLY A 374 21.12 22.17 -25.98
CA GLY A 374 22.21 21.61 -26.77
C GLY A 374 21.96 20.19 -27.31
N TYR A 375 20.72 19.70 -27.24
CA TYR A 375 20.32 18.34 -27.64
C TYR A 375 19.29 18.35 -28.78
N ALA A 376 19.48 19.21 -29.79
CA ALA A 376 18.56 19.32 -30.93
C ALA A 376 18.37 17.99 -31.71
N ASN A 377 19.39 17.12 -31.70
CA ASN A 377 19.37 15.80 -32.33
C ASN A 377 19.03 14.65 -31.35
N GLY A 378 18.63 14.97 -30.12
CA GLY A 378 18.38 13.99 -29.06
C GLY A 378 19.65 13.36 -28.49
N PHE A 379 19.48 12.22 -27.83
CA PHE A 379 20.52 11.42 -27.18
C PHE A 379 20.03 9.99 -26.94
N GLU A 380 20.90 9.09 -26.50
CA GLU A 380 20.50 7.74 -26.09
C GLU A 380 20.29 7.65 -24.58
N THR A 381 19.31 6.87 -24.14
CA THR A 381 19.06 6.64 -22.72
C THR A 381 18.35 5.30 -22.45
N THR A 382 18.13 4.98 -21.18
CA THR A 382 17.43 3.76 -20.74
C THR A 382 16.34 4.13 -19.76
N ILE A 383 15.15 3.57 -19.94
CA ILE A 383 14.04 3.61 -18.98
C ILE A 383 13.86 2.24 -18.32
N SER A 384 13.99 2.20 -17.00
CA SER A 384 13.87 0.96 -16.21
C SER A 384 12.51 0.86 -15.50
N PHE A 385 12.01 -0.36 -15.33
CA PHE A 385 10.81 -0.60 -14.51
C PHE A 385 10.85 -1.96 -13.79
N ASP A 386 10.06 -2.07 -12.71
CA ASP A 386 9.86 -3.29 -11.94
C ASP A 386 8.95 -4.30 -12.67
N LEU A 387 9.48 -5.48 -12.98
CA LEU A 387 8.73 -6.58 -13.60
C LEU A 387 7.53 -7.06 -12.77
N ASN A 388 7.51 -6.88 -11.45
CA ASN A 388 6.34 -7.20 -10.62
C ASN A 388 5.11 -6.36 -10.97
N PHE A 389 5.29 -5.24 -11.67
CA PHE A 389 4.23 -4.35 -12.13
C PHE A 389 4.19 -4.23 -13.66
N ALA A 390 4.68 -5.24 -14.38
CA ALA A 390 4.81 -5.20 -15.85
C ALA A 390 3.48 -4.95 -16.58
N GLY A 391 2.35 -5.45 -16.04
CA GLY A 391 1.03 -5.23 -16.64
C GLY A 391 0.64 -3.74 -16.78
N VAL A 392 1.24 -2.86 -15.99
CA VAL A 392 1.03 -1.40 -16.05
C VAL A 392 2.26 -0.70 -16.60
N ASN A 393 3.45 -1.05 -16.10
CA ASN A 393 4.68 -0.32 -16.40
C ASN A 393 5.23 -0.62 -17.80
N GLU A 394 5.02 -1.81 -18.35
CA GLU A 394 5.50 -2.14 -19.70
C GLU A 394 4.81 -1.30 -20.78
N PRO A 395 3.47 -1.28 -20.91
CA PRO A 395 2.80 -0.42 -21.89
C PRO A 395 3.03 1.07 -21.62
N LEU A 396 3.15 1.49 -20.35
CA LEU A 396 3.55 2.87 -20.00
C LEU A 396 4.93 3.22 -20.57
N CYS A 397 5.94 2.37 -20.37
CA CYS A 397 7.30 2.59 -20.88
C CYS A 397 7.36 2.59 -22.41
N VAL A 398 6.55 1.76 -23.08
CA VAL A 398 6.43 1.77 -24.56
C VAL A 398 5.89 3.12 -25.05
N LEU A 399 4.80 3.63 -24.45
CA LEU A 399 4.26 4.94 -24.81
C LEU A 399 5.28 6.07 -24.58
N VAL A 400 6.03 6.01 -23.47
CA VAL A 400 7.11 6.96 -23.18
C VAL A 400 8.21 6.86 -24.24
N GLN A 401 8.66 5.65 -24.57
CA GLN A 401 9.67 5.41 -25.62
C GLN A 401 9.24 5.99 -26.98
N GLU A 402 8.00 5.74 -27.40
CA GLU A 402 7.44 6.28 -28.65
C GLU A 402 7.37 7.82 -28.65
N SER A 403 7.02 8.42 -27.50
CA SER A 403 6.95 9.87 -27.37
C SER A 403 8.35 10.52 -27.44
N LEU A 404 9.33 9.93 -26.75
CA LEU A 404 10.72 10.40 -26.74
C LEU A 404 11.42 10.24 -28.09
N ALA A 405 11.08 9.20 -28.86
CA ALA A 405 11.63 9.00 -30.21
C ALA A 405 11.34 10.19 -31.15
N GLN A 406 10.21 10.89 -30.98
CA GLN A 406 9.87 12.09 -31.77
C GLN A 406 10.78 13.30 -31.49
N LEU A 407 11.58 13.23 -30.42
CA LEU A 407 12.60 14.20 -30.05
C LEU A 407 14.02 13.76 -30.46
N GLY A 408 14.14 12.65 -31.20
CA GLY A 408 15.43 12.02 -31.50
C GLY A 408 16.05 11.28 -30.31
N ILE A 409 15.31 11.11 -29.20
CA ILE A 409 15.81 10.39 -28.03
C ILE A 409 15.57 8.89 -28.21
N LYS A 410 16.66 8.14 -28.41
CA LYS A 410 16.61 6.69 -28.52
C LYS A 410 16.63 6.06 -27.12
N THR A 411 15.46 5.61 -26.67
CA THR A 411 15.27 5.05 -25.34
C THR A 411 15.24 3.52 -25.39
N THR A 412 16.07 2.84 -24.60
CA THR A 412 15.99 1.38 -24.39
C THR A 412 15.14 1.07 -23.17
N ILE A 413 14.22 0.10 -23.27
CA ILE A 413 13.44 -0.36 -22.11
C ILE A 413 14.21 -1.45 -21.38
N ASN A 414 14.49 -1.23 -20.10
CA ASN A 414 15.16 -2.18 -19.23
C ASN A 414 14.18 -2.79 -18.21
N LYS A 415 14.00 -4.11 -18.27
CA LYS A 415 13.08 -4.85 -17.40
C LYS A 415 13.84 -5.40 -16.21
N VAL A 416 13.59 -4.89 -15.01
CA VAL A 416 14.32 -5.30 -13.81
C VAL A 416 13.48 -6.32 -13.02
N PRO A 417 14.03 -7.51 -12.68
CA PRO A 417 13.36 -8.46 -11.80
C PRO A 417 12.98 -7.81 -10.47
N GLY A 418 11.74 -7.98 -10.01
CA GLY A 418 11.24 -7.25 -8.85
C GLY A 418 11.97 -7.53 -7.54
N ALA A 419 12.56 -8.72 -7.39
CA ALA A 419 13.45 -9.04 -6.27
C ALA A 419 14.69 -8.12 -6.20
N ASN A 420 15.13 -7.57 -7.34
CA ASN A 420 16.30 -6.68 -7.43
C ASN A 420 15.90 -5.20 -7.52
N TRP A 421 14.63 -4.88 -7.78
CA TRP A 421 14.20 -3.51 -8.09
C TRP A 421 14.59 -2.48 -7.02
N ARG A 422 14.34 -2.80 -5.75
CA ARG A 422 14.70 -1.90 -4.65
C ARG A 422 16.22 -1.69 -4.55
N THR A 423 17.00 -2.75 -4.79
CA THR A 423 18.47 -2.67 -4.82
C THR A 423 18.93 -1.74 -5.93
N GLU A 424 18.36 -1.87 -7.15
CA GLU A 424 18.69 -0.98 -8.27
C GLU A 424 18.29 0.49 -8.01
N LEU A 425 17.12 0.74 -7.41
CA LEU A 425 16.72 2.09 -6.99
C LEU A 425 17.70 2.69 -5.97
N ASN A 426 18.18 1.88 -5.02
CA ASN A 426 19.11 2.33 -3.98
C ASN A 426 20.51 2.61 -4.51
N LYS A 427 20.94 2.00 -5.62
CA LYS A 427 22.19 2.38 -6.30
C LYS A 427 22.15 3.80 -6.84
N LYS A 428 20.95 4.30 -7.19
CA LYS A 428 20.73 5.64 -7.75
C LYS A 428 21.54 5.90 -9.02
N GLU A 429 21.65 4.88 -9.88
CA GLU A 429 22.40 4.94 -11.15
C GLU A 429 21.49 4.96 -12.37
N MET A 430 20.25 4.48 -12.26
CA MET A 430 19.32 4.40 -13.39
C MET A 430 19.02 5.80 -13.97
N PRO A 431 19.20 6.02 -15.29
CA PRO A 431 18.99 7.34 -15.89
C PRO A 431 17.52 7.76 -15.85
N LEU A 432 16.64 6.92 -16.38
CA LEU A 432 15.18 7.03 -16.29
C LEU A 432 14.60 5.78 -15.64
N PHE A 433 13.52 5.96 -14.90
CA PHE A 433 12.69 4.85 -14.44
C PHE A 433 11.28 5.27 -14.14
N THR A 434 10.35 4.33 -14.16
CA THR A 434 8.98 4.54 -13.65
C THR A 434 8.84 3.87 -12.30
N ASN A 435 8.29 4.57 -11.32
CA ASN A 435 8.07 4.05 -9.98
C ASN A 435 6.84 4.69 -9.33
N VAL A 436 6.28 4.00 -8.33
CA VAL A 436 5.28 4.56 -7.42
C VAL A 436 5.91 4.80 -6.06
N PHE A 437 5.61 5.94 -5.46
CA PHE A 437 5.83 6.14 -4.04
C PHE A 437 4.52 6.58 -3.38
N SER A 438 4.22 5.97 -2.23
CA SER A 438 3.09 6.34 -1.39
C SER A 438 3.50 6.25 0.06
N GLY A 439 3.32 7.33 0.81
CA GLY A 439 3.55 7.34 2.25
C GLY A 439 2.42 6.69 3.03
N TRP A 440 2.71 6.16 4.22
CA TRP A 440 1.68 5.74 5.18
C TRP A 440 1.11 6.91 5.97
N LEU A 441 1.92 7.93 6.24
CA LEU A 441 1.48 9.18 6.82
C LEU A 441 1.08 10.12 5.69
N ASP A 442 -0.19 10.49 5.65
CA ASP A 442 -0.80 11.31 4.60
C ASP A 442 -0.58 12.80 4.84
N TYR A 443 0.70 13.20 4.88
CA TYR A 443 1.12 14.58 5.09
C TYR A 443 2.11 15.00 4.01
N PRO A 444 2.00 16.22 3.45
CA PRO A 444 2.93 16.73 2.43
C PRO A 444 4.39 16.65 2.88
N GLU A 445 4.71 17.14 4.09
CA GLU A 445 6.06 17.17 4.62
C GLU A 445 6.65 15.78 4.84
N TYR A 446 5.82 14.76 5.14
CA TYR A 446 6.29 13.37 5.17
C TYR A 446 6.74 12.92 3.78
N PHE A 447 5.90 13.13 2.76
CA PHE A 447 6.24 12.72 1.39
C PHE A 447 7.53 13.41 0.93
N PHE A 448 7.61 14.72 1.12
CA PHE A 448 8.71 15.53 0.65
C PHE A 448 10.01 15.26 1.41
N TYR A 449 9.95 15.08 2.73
CA TYR A 449 11.12 14.69 3.52
C TYR A 449 11.75 13.41 2.97
N TRP A 450 10.94 12.36 2.79
CA TRP A 450 11.43 11.07 2.34
C TRP A 450 11.85 11.03 0.86
N CYS A 451 11.35 11.95 0.05
CA CYS A 451 11.60 12.00 -1.39
C CYS A 451 12.68 13.00 -1.83
N TYR A 452 12.93 14.05 -1.05
CA TYR A 452 13.77 15.17 -1.48
C TYR A 452 14.70 15.72 -0.42
N HIS A 453 14.40 15.52 0.87
CA HIS A 453 15.22 16.11 1.93
C HIS A 453 16.59 15.44 2.03
N GLY A 454 17.63 16.24 2.14
CA GLY A 454 19.01 15.82 2.34
C GLY A 454 19.57 14.97 1.19
N ASN A 455 20.79 14.48 1.41
CA ASN A 455 21.58 13.84 0.37
C ASN A 455 21.20 12.36 0.13
N ASN A 456 20.56 11.70 1.09
CA ASN A 456 20.38 10.24 1.04
C ASN A 456 19.05 9.74 1.62
N SER A 457 17.99 10.53 1.55
CA SER A 457 16.66 10.02 1.90
C SER A 457 16.33 8.79 1.05
N VAL A 458 15.71 7.80 1.70
CA VAL A 458 15.51 6.43 1.17
C VAL A 458 14.75 6.44 -0.17
N PHE A 459 13.84 7.39 -0.37
CA PHE A 459 13.04 7.49 -1.58
C PHE A 459 13.45 8.66 -2.51
N ASN A 460 14.56 9.34 -2.19
CA ASN A 460 15.25 10.23 -3.11
C ASN A 460 16.08 9.41 -4.11
N THR A 461 15.36 8.69 -4.95
CA THR A 461 15.89 7.79 -5.98
C THR A 461 16.44 8.55 -7.19
N MET A 462 16.28 9.88 -7.22
CA MET A 462 16.74 10.79 -8.27
C MET A 462 18.07 11.46 -7.97
N SER A 463 18.61 11.25 -6.77
CA SER A 463 19.82 11.95 -6.30
C SER A 463 19.69 13.47 -6.29
N TYR A 464 18.46 13.98 -6.10
CA TYR A 464 18.19 15.42 -6.06
C TYR A 464 18.73 16.04 -4.77
N LYS A 465 19.29 17.25 -4.86
CA LYS A 465 19.78 17.99 -3.70
C LYS A 465 19.45 19.46 -3.87
N SER A 466 18.88 20.07 -2.84
CA SER A 466 18.60 21.49 -2.83
C SER A 466 18.49 21.97 -1.39
N ALA A 467 19.39 22.88 -0.99
CA ALA A 467 19.34 23.49 0.34
C ALA A 467 18.05 24.31 0.54
N ALA A 468 17.48 24.87 -0.54
CA ALA A 468 16.20 25.55 -0.50
C ALA A 468 15.05 24.58 -0.20
N MET A 469 15.05 23.41 -0.85
CA MET A 469 14.09 22.33 -0.59
C MET A 469 14.20 21.86 0.86
N ASP A 470 15.42 21.62 1.34
CA ASP A 470 15.66 21.17 2.72
C ASP A 470 15.11 22.18 3.73
N LYS A 471 15.41 23.46 3.52
CA LYS A 471 14.91 24.56 4.38
C LYS A 471 13.38 24.61 4.43
N LEU A 472 12.71 24.48 3.29
CA LEU A 472 11.24 24.49 3.22
C LEU A 472 10.64 23.28 3.93
N ILE A 473 11.22 22.10 3.75
CA ILE A 473 10.76 20.88 4.43
C ILE A 473 10.93 21.00 5.95
N ASP A 474 12.09 21.46 6.41
CA ASP A 474 12.37 21.66 7.85
C ASP A 474 11.48 22.74 8.46
N GLY A 475 11.23 23.82 7.70
CA GLY A 475 10.29 24.89 8.06
C GLY A 475 8.87 24.35 8.26
N ALA A 476 8.34 23.61 7.28
CA ALA A 476 7.01 22.99 7.37
C ALA A 476 6.90 22.04 8.58
N ARG A 477 7.91 21.19 8.83
CA ARG A 477 7.90 20.30 10.00
C ARG A 477 7.89 21.08 11.32
N THR A 478 8.66 22.16 11.40
CA THR A 478 8.74 23.03 12.59
C THR A 478 7.43 23.78 12.83
N ALA A 479 6.85 24.35 11.77
CA ALA A 479 5.57 25.05 11.81
C ALA A 479 4.43 24.11 12.21
N ALA A 480 4.39 22.90 11.63
CA ALA A 480 3.43 21.86 12.00
C ALA A 480 3.52 21.46 13.48
N ALA A 481 4.73 21.35 14.02
CA ALA A 481 4.97 20.98 15.42
C ALA A 481 4.58 22.08 16.43
N THR A 482 4.54 23.34 15.99
CA THR A 482 4.22 24.51 16.83
C THR A 482 2.80 25.05 16.60
N GLY A 483 2.08 24.53 15.60
CA GLY A 483 0.73 24.99 15.25
C GLY A 483 0.71 26.29 14.45
N ASP A 484 1.84 26.74 13.89
CA ASP A 484 1.91 27.91 13.02
C ASP A 484 1.40 27.55 11.62
N THR A 485 0.10 27.74 11.39
CA THR A 485 -0.54 27.40 10.12
C THR A 485 -0.07 28.28 8.96
N ALA A 486 0.29 29.54 9.21
CA ALA A 486 0.69 30.45 8.16
C ALA A 486 2.08 30.11 7.61
N ALA A 487 3.04 29.82 8.51
CA ALA A 487 4.35 29.34 8.13
C ALA A 487 4.27 27.96 7.46
N TYR A 488 3.45 27.04 8.00
CA TYR A 488 3.23 25.73 7.42
C TYR A 488 2.72 25.82 5.97
N ASP A 489 1.68 26.62 5.74
CA ASP A 489 1.11 26.81 4.42
C ASP A 489 2.13 27.39 3.42
N ALA A 490 2.93 28.36 3.86
CA ALA A 490 3.95 28.99 3.02
C ALA A 490 5.04 27.99 2.62
N ASP A 491 5.56 27.23 3.58
CA ASP A 491 6.64 26.27 3.36
C ASP A 491 6.17 25.07 2.52
N VAL A 492 4.96 24.56 2.76
CA VAL A 492 4.37 23.47 1.96
C VAL A 492 4.21 23.89 0.51
N LYS A 493 3.62 25.06 0.26
CA LYS A 493 3.46 25.57 -1.10
C LYS A 493 4.83 25.80 -1.76
N GLY A 494 5.78 26.36 -1.01
CA GLY A 494 7.14 26.61 -1.48
C GLY A 494 7.87 25.34 -1.94
N PHE A 495 7.82 24.24 -1.18
CA PHE A 495 8.50 23.02 -1.60
C PHE A 495 7.79 22.33 -2.78
N VAL A 496 6.47 22.45 -2.88
CA VAL A 496 5.71 21.89 -4.02
C VAL A 496 6.06 22.67 -5.29
N ASP A 497 6.06 24.00 -5.22
CA ASP A 497 6.47 24.89 -6.31
C ASP A 497 7.89 24.57 -6.78
N LEU A 498 8.83 24.43 -5.83
CA LEU A 498 10.22 24.11 -6.13
C LEU A 498 10.35 22.74 -6.80
N ALA A 499 9.62 21.72 -6.34
CA ALA A 499 9.64 20.40 -6.98
C ALA A 499 9.10 20.43 -8.42
N TYR A 500 8.06 21.23 -8.70
CA TYR A 500 7.54 21.40 -10.07
C TYR A 500 8.39 22.31 -10.95
N ALA A 501 9.19 23.20 -10.36
CA ALA A 501 10.16 24.02 -11.08
C ALA A 501 11.39 23.20 -11.47
N ASP A 502 11.93 22.43 -10.52
CA ASP A 502 13.17 21.67 -10.71
C ASP A 502 12.96 20.33 -11.41
N ILE A 503 11.77 19.73 -11.27
CA ILE A 503 11.36 18.46 -11.89
C ILE A 503 12.39 17.33 -11.71
N PRO A 504 12.82 16.99 -10.48
CA PRO A 504 13.61 15.77 -10.26
C PRO A 504 12.82 14.50 -10.63
N ARG A 505 11.49 14.55 -10.54
CA ARG A 505 10.56 13.54 -11.04
C ARG A 505 9.42 14.21 -11.80
N ILE A 506 8.82 13.49 -12.74
CA ILE A 506 7.63 13.89 -13.49
C ILE A 506 6.45 13.06 -12.97
N PRO A 507 5.60 13.61 -12.08
CA PRO A 507 4.32 12.99 -11.73
C PRO A 507 3.50 12.66 -12.98
N LEU A 508 2.94 11.47 -13.06
CA LEU A 508 2.08 11.06 -14.17
C LEU A 508 0.62 11.04 -13.73
N TYR A 509 0.34 10.29 -12.66
CA TYR A 509 -0.99 10.12 -12.11
C TYR A 509 -0.91 9.69 -10.64
N GLN A 510 -1.99 9.94 -9.90
CA GLN A 510 -2.22 9.35 -8.58
C GLN A 510 -2.98 8.03 -8.81
N PRO A 511 -2.36 6.88 -8.52
CA PRO A 511 -2.93 5.56 -8.78
C PRO A 511 -4.12 5.27 -7.85
N PHE A 512 -4.99 4.37 -8.30
CA PHE A 512 -6.13 3.89 -7.53
C PHE A 512 -5.87 2.50 -6.94
N VAL A 513 -6.36 2.25 -5.73
CA VAL A 513 -6.62 0.90 -5.25
C VAL A 513 -7.95 0.45 -5.82
N ASN A 514 -7.97 -0.71 -6.45
CA ASN A 514 -9.17 -1.28 -7.05
C ASN A 514 -9.48 -2.63 -6.40
N VAL A 515 -10.72 -2.78 -5.93
CA VAL A 515 -11.19 -3.99 -5.25
C VAL A 515 -12.57 -4.33 -5.81
N ALA A 516 -12.73 -5.58 -6.25
CA ALA A 516 -14.00 -6.10 -6.74
C ALA A 516 -14.51 -7.17 -5.77
N MET A 517 -15.79 -7.07 -5.40
CA MET A 517 -16.41 -7.86 -4.35
C MET A 517 -17.79 -8.36 -4.80
N GLN A 518 -18.23 -9.50 -4.26
CA GLN A 518 -19.62 -9.92 -4.39
C GLN A 518 -20.58 -8.89 -3.79
N LYS A 519 -21.82 -8.86 -4.27
CA LYS A 519 -22.85 -7.91 -3.79
C LYS A 519 -23.21 -8.07 -2.31
N ASN A 520 -23.13 -9.29 -1.80
CA ASN A 520 -23.39 -9.62 -0.40
C ASN A 520 -22.18 -9.35 0.53
N ILE A 521 -21.09 -8.80 0.01
CA ILE A 521 -19.95 -8.37 0.82
C ILE A 521 -20.10 -6.89 1.13
N SER A 522 -20.02 -6.57 2.41
CA SER A 522 -20.06 -5.22 2.95
C SER A 522 -18.90 -5.00 3.93
N GLY A 523 -18.75 -3.75 4.39
CA GLY A 523 -17.73 -3.40 5.39
C GLY A 523 -16.33 -3.20 4.83
N TYR A 524 -16.16 -3.02 3.52
CA TYR A 524 -14.90 -2.57 2.95
C TYR A 524 -14.54 -1.18 3.49
N GLN A 525 -13.27 -1.02 3.87
CA GLN A 525 -12.71 0.20 4.40
C GLN A 525 -11.41 0.52 3.65
N TYR A 526 -11.21 1.79 3.32
CA TYR A 526 -9.94 2.25 2.77
C TYR A 526 -8.97 2.64 3.88
N TRP A 527 -7.77 2.08 3.79
CA TRP A 527 -6.65 2.35 4.69
C TRP A 527 -5.41 2.79 3.90
N PHE A 528 -4.55 3.60 4.52
CA PHE A 528 -3.29 4.09 3.94
C PHE A 528 -2.36 2.97 3.43
N HIS A 529 -2.44 1.77 4.03
CA HIS A 529 -1.64 0.61 3.62
C HIS A 529 -2.20 -0.11 2.38
N ARG A 530 -3.43 0.23 1.95
CA ARG A 530 -4.10 -0.26 0.72
C ARG A 530 -4.33 -1.78 0.70
N ARG A 531 -4.42 -2.39 1.88
CA ARG A 531 -4.73 -3.82 2.06
C ARG A 531 -6.08 -3.99 2.73
N LEU A 532 -6.64 -5.19 2.61
CA LEU A 532 -7.95 -5.47 3.17
C LEU A 532 -7.89 -5.54 4.70
N ASP A 533 -8.91 -4.96 5.33
CA ASP A 533 -9.15 -5.08 6.76
C ASP A 533 -10.41 -5.93 6.96
N TYR A 534 -10.24 -7.15 7.44
CA TYR A 534 -11.34 -8.10 7.57
C TYR A 534 -12.21 -7.81 8.80
N ARG A 535 -11.75 -6.96 9.73
CA ARG A 535 -12.41 -6.71 11.02
C ARG A 535 -13.79 -6.09 10.85
N ALA A 536 -13.94 -5.24 9.83
CA ALA A 536 -15.20 -4.58 9.50
C ALA A 536 -16.05 -5.36 8.48
N MET A 537 -15.47 -6.36 7.80
CA MET A 537 -16.14 -7.06 6.72
C MET A 537 -17.28 -7.95 7.21
N ALA A 538 -18.30 -8.07 6.37
CA ALA A 538 -19.44 -8.92 6.61
C ALA A 538 -19.92 -9.54 5.30
N LYS A 539 -20.54 -10.72 5.43
CA LYS A 539 -21.14 -11.47 4.33
C LYS A 539 -22.59 -11.78 4.70
N GLY A 540 -23.54 -11.27 3.91
CA GLY A 540 -24.98 -11.35 4.21
C GLY A 540 -25.82 -10.92 3.03
#